data_AF-A0A5Q4ZY72-F1
#
_entry.id   AF-A0A5Q4ZY72-F1
#
_cell.length_a   1.000
_cell.length_b   1.000
_cell.length_c   1.000
_cell.angle_alpha   90.00
_cell.angle_beta   90.00
_cell.angle_gamma   90.00
#
_symmetry.space_group_name_H-M   'P 1'
#
loop_
_entity.id
_entity.type
_entity.pdbx_description
1 polymer ?
#
loop_
_entity_poly.entity_id
_entity_poly.type
_entity_poly.pdbx_seq_one_letter_code
_entity_poly.pdbx_strand_id
1 'polypeptide(L)'
;MQHKRIALLELVQKHIYQKDINDILESLAILLLNDYHTDSQVRTLIEYLVTVGETQNVNTLLEELAHQVPKHEGTLMTIAEQLILQGEQKGIQKGLQQGEEQLLQAKNEMARNLLQSGVDKDAIMKATGFNSRELEILSH
;
A
#
# COMPACT_ATOMS: atom_id res chain seq x y z
N MET A 1 -31.50 17.98 5.86
CA MET A 1 -30.13 17.72 6.38
C MET A 1 -29.80 16.22 6.44
N GLN A 2 -30.63 15.38 7.08
CA GLN A 2 -30.35 13.94 7.23
C GLN A 2 -30.43 13.16 5.90
N HIS A 3 -31.36 13.51 5.02
CA HIS A 3 -31.57 12.79 3.75
C HIS A 3 -30.40 12.86 2.74
N LYS A 4 -29.69 14.00 2.63
CA LYS A 4 -28.54 14.13 1.71
C LYS A 4 -27.31 13.35 2.19
N ARG A 5 -27.08 13.29 3.52
CA ARG A 5 -26.01 12.47 4.12
C ARG A 5 -26.30 10.98 4.01
N ILE A 6 -27.57 10.59 4.18
CA ILE A 6 -28.01 9.21 3.94
C ILE A 6 -27.79 8.85 2.46
N ALA A 7 -28.13 9.72 1.52
CA ALA A 7 -27.95 9.47 0.09
C ALA A 7 -26.49 9.20 -0.29
N LEU A 8 -25.52 9.90 0.32
CA LEU A 8 -24.09 9.68 0.08
C LEU A 8 -23.61 8.32 0.62
N LEU A 9 -24.01 7.97 1.84
CA LEU A 9 -23.67 6.66 2.41
C LEU A 9 -24.38 5.51 1.68
N GLU A 10 -25.63 5.71 1.26
CA GLU A 10 -26.39 4.74 0.48
C GLU A 10 -25.78 4.54 -0.91
N LEU A 11 -25.38 5.61 -1.59
CA LEU A 11 -24.69 5.55 -2.87
C LEU A 11 -23.40 4.73 -2.73
N VAL A 12 -22.57 5.04 -1.74
CA VAL A 12 -21.32 4.31 -1.51
C VAL A 12 -21.60 2.85 -1.15
N GLN A 13 -22.44 2.58 -0.14
CA GLN A 13 -22.72 1.21 0.31
C GLN A 13 -23.34 0.32 -0.78
N LYS A 14 -24.18 0.89 -1.66
CA LYS A 14 -24.79 0.14 -2.76
C LYS A 14 -23.77 -0.30 -3.81
N HIS A 15 -22.74 0.52 -4.06
CA HIS A 15 -21.84 0.32 -5.19
C HIS A 15 -20.50 -0.30 -4.80
N ILE A 16 -20.08 -0.15 -3.55
CA ILE A 16 -18.76 -0.59 -3.09
C ILE A 16 -18.51 -2.10 -3.18
N TYR A 17 -19.57 -2.89 -3.28
CA TYR A 17 -19.50 -4.35 -3.43
C TYR A 17 -19.93 -4.86 -4.82
N GLN A 18 -20.32 -3.96 -5.73
CA GLN A 18 -20.97 -4.36 -6.99
C GLN A 18 -20.37 -3.70 -8.24
N LYS A 19 -19.65 -2.59 -8.10
CA LYS A 19 -19.14 -1.78 -9.20
C LYS A 19 -17.82 -1.10 -8.85
N ASP A 20 -17.04 -0.76 -9.88
CA ASP A 20 -15.84 0.08 -9.74
C ASP A 20 -16.26 1.48 -9.24
N ILE A 21 -15.48 2.10 -8.35
CA ILE A 21 -15.76 3.45 -7.83
C ILE A 21 -15.89 4.47 -8.97
N ASN A 22 -15.19 4.26 -10.09
CA ASN A 22 -15.30 5.10 -11.27
C ASN A 22 -16.74 5.20 -11.80
N ASP A 23 -17.57 4.15 -11.65
CA ASP A 23 -18.97 4.14 -12.11
C ASP A 23 -19.88 5.09 -11.31
N ILE A 24 -19.46 5.51 -10.12
CA ILE A 24 -20.22 6.42 -9.25
C ILE A 24 -19.58 7.79 -9.08
N LEU A 25 -18.46 8.05 -9.76
CA LEU A 25 -17.66 9.26 -9.58
C LEU A 25 -18.47 10.54 -9.83
N GLU A 26 -19.23 10.59 -10.92
CA GLU A 26 -20.08 11.74 -11.26
C GLU A 26 -21.16 11.97 -10.19
N SER A 27 -21.77 10.90 -9.68
CA SER A 27 -22.77 10.97 -8.61
C SER A 27 -22.16 11.43 -7.28
N LEU A 28 -20.95 10.97 -6.97
CA LEU A 28 -20.17 11.42 -5.81
C LEU A 28 -19.86 12.92 -5.91
N ALA A 29 -19.36 13.38 -7.06
CA ALA A 29 -19.03 14.78 -7.27
C ALA A 29 -20.25 15.69 -7.09
N ILE A 30 -21.41 15.33 -7.67
CA ILE A 30 -22.66 16.08 -7.50
C ILE A 30 -23.04 16.18 -6.01
N LEU A 31 -22.94 15.08 -5.26
CA LEU A 31 -23.27 15.08 -3.83
C LEU A 31 -22.28 15.89 -3.00
N LEU A 32 -20.99 15.87 -3.34
CA LEU A 32 -19.94 16.61 -2.63
C LEU A 32 -19.92 18.12 -2.97
N LEU A 33 -20.36 18.50 -4.17
CA LEU A 33 -20.57 19.90 -4.56
C LEU A 33 -21.72 20.56 -3.78
N ASN A 34 -22.65 19.78 -3.24
CA ASN A 34 -23.66 20.32 -2.36
C ASN A 34 -23.00 20.75 -1.03
N ASP A 35 -23.13 22.03 -0.67
CA ASP A 35 -22.41 22.73 0.42
C ASP A 35 -22.58 22.20 1.87
N TYR A 36 -23.09 20.98 2.06
CA TYR A 36 -23.46 20.40 3.35
C TYR A 36 -22.40 19.50 3.99
N HIS A 37 -21.24 19.32 3.35
CA HIS A 37 -20.15 18.47 3.80
C HIS A 37 -18.97 19.30 4.31
N THR A 38 -18.43 18.90 5.46
CA THR A 38 -17.16 19.44 5.98
C THR A 38 -16.00 18.63 5.43
N ASP A 39 -14.79 19.20 5.40
CA ASP A 39 -13.59 18.49 4.98
C ASP A 39 -13.35 17.20 5.76
N SER A 40 -13.62 17.20 7.07
CA SER A 40 -13.54 15.99 7.87
C SER A 40 -14.50 14.89 7.39
N GLN A 41 -15.73 15.24 6.97
CA GLN A 41 -16.69 14.27 6.46
C GLN A 41 -16.28 13.73 5.09
N VAL A 42 -15.77 14.60 4.22
CA VAL A 42 -15.23 14.20 2.92
C VAL A 42 -14.03 13.28 3.11
N ARG A 43 -13.10 13.63 4.01
CA ARG A 43 -11.94 12.81 4.33
C ARG A 43 -12.33 11.40 4.77
N THR A 44 -13.23 11.28 5.74
CA THR A 44 -13.70 9.96 6.22
C THR A 44 -14.36 9.14 5.11
N LEU A 45 -15.16 9.77 4.25
CA LEU A 45 -15.81 9.08 3.13
C LEU A 45 -14.79 8.54 2.13
N ILE A 46 -13.83 9.38 1.76
CA ILE A 46 -12.82 9.04 0.75
C ILE A 46 -11.86 7.97 1.30
N GLU A 47 -11.42 8.08 2.55
CA GLU A 47 -10.63 7.04 3.21
C GLU A 47 -11.37 5.70 3.23
N TYR A 48 -12.68 5.72 3.50
CA TYR A 48 -13.50 4.51 3.43
C TYR A 48 -13.55 3.95 1.99
N LEU A 49 -13.85 4.79 0.99
CA LEU A 49 -13.89 4.39 -0.41
C LEU A 49 -12.58 3.75 -0.89
N VAL A 50 -11.44 4.34 -0.54
CA VAL A 50 -10.11 3.81 -0.90
C VAL A 50 -9.81 2.49 -0.16
N THR A 51 -10.32 2.33 1.06
CA THR A 51 -10.03 1.14 1.88
C THR A 51 -10.82 -0.08 1.42
N VAL A 52 -12.09 0.10 1.06
CA VAL A 52 -13.00 -1.02 0.78
C VAL A 52 -13.53 -1.07 -0.64
N GLY A 53 -13.41 0.00 -1.42
CA GLY A 53 -13.89 0.02 -2.80
C GLY A 53 -12.85 -0.48 -3.79
N GLU A 54 -13.33 -1.06 -4.87
CA GLU A 54 -12.51 -1.52 -5.99
C GLU A 54 -12.30 -0.38 -6.98
N THR A 55 -11.04 -0.07 -7.28
CA THR A 55 -10.68 0.84 -8.36
C THR A 55 -9.31 0.48 -8.92
N GLN A 56 -9.17 0.62 -10.24
CA GLN A 56 -7.91 0.34 -10.94
C GLN A 56 -6.84 1.39 -10.65
N ASN A 57 -7.23 2.63 -10.34
CA ASN A 57 -6.29 3.71 -10.06
C ASN A 57 -6.91 4.76 -9.12
N VAL A 58 -6.63 4.61 -7.83
CA VAL A 58 -7.09 5.54 -6.78
C VAL A 58 -6.58 6.98 -7.03
N ASN A 59 -5.36 7.15 -7.55
CA ASN A 59 -4.79 8.49 -7.71
C ASN A 59 -5.54 9.27 -8.77
N THR A 60 -5.80 8.66 -9.93
CA THR A 60 -6.59 9.28 -10.99
C THR A 60 -8.02 9.60 -10.52
N LEU A 61 -8.64 8.69 -9.76
CA LEU A 61 -9.95 8.93 -9.15
C LEU A 61 -9.95 10.18 -8.25
N LEU A 62 -8.95 10.31 -7.37
CA LEU A 62 -8.85 11.45 -6.44
C LEU A 62 -8.54 12.76 -7.18
N GLU A 63 -7.69 12.73 -8.20
CA GLU A 63 -7.41 13.88 -9.06
C GLU A 63 -8.68 14.34 -9.78
N GLU A 64 -9.40 13.44 -10.45
CA GLU A 64 -10.65 13.76 -11.14
C GLU A 64 -11.71 14.32 -10.19
N LEU A 65 -11.86 13.71 -9.01
CA LEU A 65 -12.81 14.19 -8.01
C LEU A 65 -12.44 15.58 -7.47
N ALA A 66 -11.15 15.87 -7.31
CA ALA A 66 -10.69 17.18 -6.86
C ALA A 66 -10.97 18.28 -7.87
N HIS A 67 -10.79 17.99 -9.17
CA HIS A 67 -11.15 18.91 -10.25
C HIS A 67 -12.67 19.18 -10.28
N GLN A 68 -13.49 18.17 -10.01
CA GLN A 68 -14.95 18.31 -10.01
C GLN A 68 -15.49 18.95 -8.72
N VAL A 69 -14.74 18.92 -7.62
CA VAL A 69 -15.17 19.45 -6.32
C VAL A 69 -14.11 20.42 -5.75
N PRO A 70 -13.94 21.63 -6.33
CA PRO A 70 -12.86 22.57 -5.95
C PRO A 70 -12.86 22.94 -4.46
N LYS A 71 -14.03 22.95 -3.82
CA LYS A 71 -14.16 23.23 -2.38
C LYS A 71 -13.38 22.25 -1.51
N HIS A 72 -13.28 21.00 -1.92
CA HIS A 72 -12.64 19.92 -1.17
C HIS A 72 -11.34 19.45 -1.83
N GLU A 73 -10.84 20.18 -2.83
CA GLU A 73 -9.60 19.88 -3.56
C GLU A 73 -8.43 19.64 -2.60
N GLY A 74 -8.18 20.56 -1.67
CA GLY A 74 -7.08 20.43 -0.72
C GLY A 74 -7.19 19.17 0.16
N THR A 75 -8.40 18.83 0.60
CA THR A 75 -8.65 17.59 1.36
C THR A 75 -8.37 16.35 0.52
N LEU A 76 -8.83 16.32 -0.73
CA LEU A 76 -8.65 15.20 -1.64
C LEU A 76 -7.18 15.01 -2.02
N MET A 77 -6.48 16.10 -2.33
CA MET A 77 -5.05 16.07 -2.67
C MET A 77 -4.19 15.65 -1.48
N THR A 78 -4.50 16.11 -0.27
CA THR A 78 -3.80 15.65 0.94
C THR A 78 -3.94 14.13 1.12
N ILE A 79 -5.12 13.57 0.83
CA ILE A 79 -5.33 12.11 0.90
C ILE A 79 -4.50 11.40 -0.17
N ALA A 80 -4.49 11.91 -1.40
CA ALA A 80 -3.70 11.35 -2.49
C ALA A 80 -2.19 11.31 -2.14
N GLU A 81 -1.65 12.42 -1.65
CA GLU A 81 -0.25 12.51 -1.18
C GLU A 81 0.04 11.51 -0.05
N GLN A 82 -0.86 11.40 0.93
CA GLN A 82 -0.72 10.46 2.04
C GLN A 82 -0.69 9.00 1.54
N LEU A 83 -1.52 8.65 0.57
CA LEU A 83 -1.55 7.30 -0.02
C LEU A 83 -0.26 6.98 -0.78
N ILE A 84 0.28 7.93 -1.54
CA ILE A 84 1.57 7.80 -2.23
C ILE A 84 2.67 7.53 -1.22
N LEU A 85 2.79 8.36 -0.17
CA LEU A 85 3.79 8.19 0.88
C LEU A 85 3.68 6.84 1.60
N GLN A 86 2.46 6.40 1.90
CA GLN A 86 2.22 5.08 2.49
C GLN A 86 2.64 3.94 1.53
N GLY A 87 2.37 4.09 0.23
CA GLY A 87 2.79 3.15 -0.80
C GLY A 87 4.31 3.05 -0.90
N GLU A 88 5.01 4.18 -0.94
CA GLU A 88 6.47 4.24 -0.97
C GLU A 88 7.10 3.58 0.27
N GLN A 89 6.61 3.93 1.47
CA GLN A 89 7.10 3.33 2.72
C GLN A 89 6.92 1.81 2.75
N LYS A 90 5.74 1.32 2.34
CA LYS A 90 5.47 -0.12 2.23
C LYS A 90 6.37 -0.77 1.18
N GLY A 91 6.62 -0.10 0.05
CA GLY A 91 7.50 -0.56 -1.01
C GLY A 91 8.94 -0.72 -0.52
N ILE A 92 9.48 0.29 0.15
CA ILE A 92 10.82 0.26 0.75
C ILE A 92 10.92 -0.87 1.77
N GLN A 93 9.95 -1.00 2.68
CA GLN A 93 9.97 -2.04 3.70
C GLN A 93 9.96 -3.45 3.07
N LYS A 94 9.10 -3.68 2.07
CA LYS A 94 9.07 -4.96 1.33
C LYS A 94 10.38 -5.20 0.60
N GLY A 95 10.94 -4.19 -0.06
CA GLY A 95 12.20 -4.29 -0.78
C GLY A 95 13.37 -4.64 0.15
N LEU A 96 13.43 -4.05 1.34
CA LEU A 96 14.44 -4.38 2.35
C LEU A 96 14.29 -5.82 2.84
N GLN A 97 13.07 -6.26 3.17
CA GLN A 97 12.81 -7.64 3.61
C GLN A 97 13.20 -8.65 2.53
N GLN A 98 12.79 -8.42 1.27
CA GLN A 98 13.16 -9.27 0.15
C GLN A 98 14.68 -9.29 -0.09
N GLY A 99 15.34 -8.14 0.06
CA GLY A 99 16.79 -8.02 -0.07
C GLY A 99 17.54 -8.78 1.03
N GLU A 100 17.08 -8.71 2.28
CA GLU A 100 17.63 -9.47 3.40
C GLU A 100 17.46 -10.98 3.21
N GLU A 101 16.27 -11.42 2.76
CA GLU A 101 16.01 -12.83 2.45
C GLU A 101 16.90 -13.34 1.31
N GLN A 102 17.02 -12.58 0.22
CA GLN A 102 17.87 -12.93 -0.92
C GLN A 102 19.36 -12.96 -0.52
N LEU A 103 19.81 -12.00 0.28
CA LEU A 103 21.18 -11.98 0.79
C LEU A 103 21.46 -13.19 1.67
N LEU A 104 20.54 -13.55 2.58
CA LEU A 104 20.69 -14.73 3.42
C LEU A 104 20.74 -16.02 2.59
N GLN A 105 19.88 -16.15 1.57
CA GLN A 105 19.89 -17.28 0.64
C GLN A 105 21.23 -17.38 -0.10
N ALA A 106 21.72 -16.27 -0.67
CA ALA A 106 23.00 -16.24 -1.37
C ALA A 106 24.18 -16.59 -0.44
N LYS A 107 24.16 -16.10 0.81
CA LYS A 107 25.16 -16.46 1.82
C LYS A 107 25.12 -17.95 2.16
N ASN A 108 23.94 -18.53 2.33
CA ASN A 108 23.76 -19.96 2.59
C ASN A 108 24.27 -20.82 1.43
N GLU A 109 23.94 -20.46 0.19
CA GLU A 109 24.44 -21.15 -1.01
C GLU A 109 25.96 -21.06 -1.14
N MET A 110 26.53 -19.88 -0.93
CA MET A 110 27.97 -19.67 -0.93
C MET A 110 28.66 -20.53 0.14
N ALA A 111 28.16 -20.51 1.38
CA ALA A 111 28.71 -21.34 2.46
C ALA A 111 28.67 -22.83 2.14
N ARG A 112 27.55 -23.32 1.57
CA ARG A 112 27.42 -24.72 1.12
C ARG A 112 28.44 -25.08 0.05
N ASN A 113 28.60 -24.22 -0.96
CA ASN A 113 29.57 -24.46 -2.04
C ASN A 113 31.01 -24.46 -1.51
N LEU A 114 31.35 -23.57 -0.58
CA LEU A 114 32.67 -23.51 0.05
C LEU A 114 32.93 -24.76 0.91
N LEU A 115 31.93 -25.22 1.67
CA LEU A 115 32.02 -26.47 2.44
C LEU A 115 32.24 -27.68 1.53
N GLN A 116 31.49 -27.78 0.43
CA GLN A 116 31.65 -28.86 -0.57
C GLN A 116 33.03 -28.83 -1.25
N SER A 117 33.60 -27.63 -1.41
CA SER A 117 34.94 -27.44 -2.00
C SER A 117 36.07 -27.70 -1.00
N GLY A 118 35.77 -28.07 0.25
CA GLY A 118 36.77 -28.38 1.28
C GLY A 118 37.46 -27.16 1.87
N VAL A 119 36.88 -25.95 1.75
CA VAL A 119 37.41 -24.74 2.37
C VAL A 119 37.31 -24.85 3.89
N ASP A 120 38.35 -24.41 4.59
CA ASP A 120 38.42 -24.44 6.05
C ASP A 120 37.24 -23.68 6.70
N LYS A 121 36.66 -24.27 7.76
CA LYS A 121 35.46 -23.74 8.41
C LYS A 121 35.70 -22.35 9.02
N ASP A 122 36.89 -22.07 9.56
CA ASP A 122 37.19 -20.75 10.12
C ASP A 122 37.26 -19.68 9.03
N ALA A 123 37.74 -20.03 7.83
CA ALA A 123 37.73 -19.14 6.68
C ALA A 123 36.30 -18.86 6.19
N ILE A 124 35.43 -19.87 6.15
CA ILE A 124 34.02 -19.71 5.76
C ILE A 124 33.26 -18.84 6.77
N MET A 125 33.46 -19.07 8.08
CA MET A 125 32.85 -18.25 9.13
C MET A 125 33.27 -16.77 9.02
N LYS A 126 34.54 -16.49 8.74
CA LYS A 126 35.03 -15.11 8.54
C LYS A 126 34.43 -14.45 7.28
N ALA A 127 34.26 -15.20 6.20
CA ALA A 127 33.77 -14.67 4.93
C ALA A 127 32.24 -14.47 4.91
N THR A 128 31.50 -15.37 5.53
CA THR A 128 30.03 -15.37 5.53
C THR A 128 29.42 -14.81 6.81
N GLY A 129 30.20 -14.67 7.88
CA GLY A 129 29.71 -14.24 9.19
C GLY A 129 28.84 -15.28 9.90
N PHE A 130 28.75 -16.51 9.39
CA PHE A 130 28.09 -17.61 10.10
C PHE A 130 28.92 -18.07 11.29
N ASN A 131 28.24 -18.57 12.32
CA ASN A 131 28.87 -19.27 13.44
C ASN A 131 28.96 -20.79 13.19
N SER A 132 29.69 -21.50 14.04
CA SER A 132 29.92 -22.95 13.88
C SER A 132 28.62 -23.76 13.79
N ARG A 133 27.59 -23.40 14.58
CA ARG A 133 26.30 -24.12 14.57
C ARG A 133 25.53 -23.88 13.27
N GLU A 134 25.54 -22.65 12.77
CA GLU A 134 24.91 -22.30 11.49
C GLU A 134 25.57 -23.05 10.33
N LEU A 135 26.91 -23.15 10.32
CA LEU A 135 27.62 -23.96 9.33
C LEU A 135 27.36 -25.46 9.47
N GLU A 136 27.19 -25.98 10.69
CA GLU A 136 26.81 -27.38 10.90
C GLU A 136 25.44 -27.69 10.30
N ILE A 137 24.45 -26.81 10.48
CA ILE A 137 23.12 -26.93 9.87
C ILE A 137 23.20 -26.89 8.34
N LEU A 138 24.09 -26.07 7.78
CA LEU A 138 24.29 -25.97 6.33
C LEU A 138 25.10 -27.13 5.73
N SER A 139 25.80 -27.90 6.58
CA SER A 139 26.63 -29.05 6.18
C SER A 139 25.89 -30.39 6.14
N HIS A 140 24.67 -30.44 6.70
CA HIS A 140 23.71 -31.55 6.56
C HIS A 140 22.85 -31.35 5.30
#